data_AF-A0A2T6ND01-F1
#
_entry.id   AF-A0A2T6ND01-F1
#
_cell.length_a   1.000
_cell.length_b   1.000
_cell.length_c   1.000
_cell.angle_alpha   90.00
_cell.angle_beta   90.00
_cell.angle_gamma   90.00
#
_symmetry.space_group_name_H-M   'P 1'
#
loop_
_entity.id
_entity.type
_entity.pdbx_description
1 polymer ?
#
loop_
_entity_poly.entity_id
_entity_poly.type
_entity_poly.pdbx_seq_one_letter_code
_entity_poly.pdbx_strand_id
1 'polypeptide(L)'
;MLKRSIIIASLSALLFTTTTAVATKILPPPKLNEAQKLVFFKDHLKGVPKGSRIDYGFKSMTKDADSFSDSIEIKVTDVVAEGKRDLEFNFLTGSHHIDFSPAKAYTGNPVIIHFLERDISKMAKNSGGNIGFFRNRIRDSFAKPMVVREIDFNLNGKAISGTEIVITPFVADPYAENYKLYVNKRYEFIFSDQVPGGVYRIHTKVPSDSGDSVLIDEDMIFRQITPAI
;
A
#
# COMPACT_ATOMS: atom_id res chain seq x y z
N MET A 1 87.09 -31.58 -30.42
CA MET A 1 86.03 -31.36 -31.43
C MET A 1 84.70 -31.11 -30.71
N LEU A 2 84.12 -29.95 -30.99
CA LEU A 2 82.78 -29.41 -30.67
C LEU A 2 81.74 -30.27 -29.90
N LYS A 3 81.21 -29.73 -28.78
CA LYS A 3 79.76 -29.74 -28.39
C LYS A 3 79.59 -28.95 -27.07
N ARG A 4 79.25 -27.65 -27.16
CA ARG A 4 77.91 -27.03 -27.03
C ARG A 4 77.41 -26.89 -25.58
N SER A 5 77.59 -25.68 -25.05
CA SER A 5 76.96 -25.13 -23.86
C SER A 5 75.44 -24.97 -24.05
N ILE A 6 74.66 -25.23 -23.00
CA ILE A 6 73.25 -24.85 -22.91
C ILE A 6 73.07 -24.02 -21.63
N ILE A 7 72.67 -22.76 -21.80
CA ILE A 7 72.27 -21.83 -20.75
C ILE A 7 70.76 -22.00 -20.57
N ILE A 8 70.30 -22.27 -19.35
CA ILE A 8 68.87 -22.31 -19.01
C ILE A 8 68.47 -20.90 -18.60
N ALA A 9 67.60 -20.27 -19.39
CA ALA A 9 66.98 -18.98 -19.08
C ALA A 9 65.60 -19.22 -18.46
N SER A 10 65.41 -18.79 -17.21
CA SER A 10 64.12 -18.83 -16.51
C SER A 10 63.28 -17.60 -16.87
N LEU A 11 62.14 -17.83 -17.52
CA LEU A 11 61.19 -16.78 -17.92
C LEU A 11 60.03 -16.73 -16.90
N SER A 12 60.03 -15.73 -16.02
CA SER A 12 58.88 -15.42 -15.16
C SER A 12 57.82 -14.66 -15.96
N ALA A 13 56.71 -15.32 -16.27
CA ALA A 13 55.53 -14.69 -16.88
C ALA A 13 54.67 -14.03 -15.79
N LEU A 14 54.60 -12.71 -15.79
CA LEU A 14 53.71 -11.93 -14.92
C LEU A 14 52.33 -11.83 -15.58
N LEU A 15 51.35 -12.61 -15.09
CA LEU A 15 49.95 -12.47 -15.52
C LEU A 15 49.34 -11.22 -14.87
N PHE A 16 49.10 -10.19 -15.67
CA PHE A 16 48.20 -9.09 -15.31
C PHE A 16 46.75 -9.55 -15.50
N THR A 17 46.04 -9.78 -14.41
CA THR A 17 44.58 -9.98 -14.43
C THR A 17 43.90 -8.61 -14.46
N THR A 18 43.35 -8.24 -15.62
CA THR A 18 42.49 -7.05 -15.74
C THR A 18 41.14 -7.32 -15.09
N THR A 19 40.87 -6.73 -13.94
CA THR A 19 39.55 -6.71 -13.32
C THR A 19 38.65 -5.71 -14.06
N THR A 20 37.78 -6.21 -14.95
CA THR A 20 36.70 -5.39 -15.51
C THR A 20 35.64 -5.15 -14.43
N ALA A 21 35.59 -3.94 -13.89
CA ALA A 21 34.49 -3.50 -13.04
C ALA A 21 33.21 -3.38 -13.87
N VAL A 22 32.22 -4.24 -13.60
CA VAL A 22 30.88 -4.12 -14.18
C VAL A 22 30.19 -2.95 -13.49
N ALA A 23 30.07 -1.82 -14.17
CA ALA A 23 29.29 -0.69 -13.68
C ALA A 23 27.80 -1.07 -13.69
N THR A 24 27.22 -1.26 -12.51
CA THR A 24 25.78 -1.45 -12.35
C THR A 24 25.07 -0.18 -12.79
N LYS A 25 24.40 -0.21 -13.94
CA LYS A 25 23.62 0.92 -14.44
C LYS A 25 22.44 1.14 -13.50
N ILE A 26 22.57 2.09 -12.56
CA ILE A 26 21.47 2.49 -11.68
C ILE A 26 20.42 3.16 -12.58
N LEU A 27 19.31 2.48 -12.80
CA LEU A 27 18.17 3.06 -13.52
C LEU A 27 17.66 4.26 -12.70
N PRO A 28 17.35 5.41 -13.34
CA PRO A 28 16.74 6.52 -12.63
C PRO A 28 15.43 6.04 -11.97
N PRO A 29 15.11 6.52 -10.76
CA PRO A 29 13.88 6.12 -10.09
C PRO A 29 12.68 6.42 -11.01
N PRO A 30 11.70 5.50 -11.10
CA PRO A 30 10.54 5.71 -11.96
C PRO A 30 9.86 7.03 -11.60
N LYS A 31 9.48 7.81 -12.62
CA LYS A 31 8.70 9.04 -12.41
C LYS A 31 7.33 8.64 -11.89
N LEU A 32 7.14 8.73 -10.57
CA LEU A 32 5.90 8.38 -9.90
C LEU A 32 4.78 9.34 -10.29
N ASN A 33 3.60 8.80 -10.59
CA ASN A 33 2.39 9.60 -10.78
C ASN A 33 1.83 10.08 -9.42
N GLU A 34 0.78 10.90 -9.44
CA GLU A 34 0.16 11.43 -8.23
C GLU A 34 -0.40 10.33 -7.33
N ALA A 35 -1.09 9.33 -7.89
CA ALA A 35 -1.65 8.23 -7.13
C ALA A 35 -0.57 7.42 -6.38
N GLN A 36 0.52 7.08 -7.05
CA GLN A 36 1.64 6.38 -6.43
C GLN A 36 2.26 7.21 -5.31
N LYS A 37 2.43 8.53 -5.51
CA LYS A 37 2.94 9.43 -4.47
C LYS A 37 2.00 9.45 -3.27
N LEU A 38 0.70 9.67 -3.47
CA LEU A 38 -0.29 9.74 -2.39
C LEU A 38 -0.38 8.43 -1.63
N VAL A 39 -0.40 7.28 -2.29
CA VAL A 39 -0.60 5.98 -1.62
C VAL A 39 0.66 5.48 -0.92
N PHE A 40 1.84 5.63 -1.52
CA PHE A 40 3.04 4.93 -1.07
C PHE A 40 4.16 5.80 -0.52
N PHE A 41 4.17 7.11 -0.79
CA PHE A 41 5.33 7.96 -0.48
C PHE A 41 5.00 9.23 0.29
N LYS A 42 3.73 9.68 0.29
CA LYS A 42 3.32 10.89 1.00
C LYS A 42 3.45 10.69 2.50
N ASP A 43 4.02 11.69 3.15
CA ASP A 43 4.18 11.76 4.60
C ASP A 43 2.87 12.20 5.28
N HIS A 44 1.89 11.30 5.24
CA HIS A 44 0.53 11.56 5.76
C HIS A 44 0.46 11.86 7.26
N LEU A 45 1.44 11.38 8.04
CA LEU A 45 1.46 11.58 9.50
C LEU A 45 2.28 12.80 9.90
N LYS A 46 2.80 13.59 8.96
CA LYS A 46 3.50 14.85 9.26
C LYS A 46 2.65 15.72 10.20
N GLY A 47 3.29 16.24 11.24
CA GLY A 47 2.62 17.10 12.23
C GLY A 47 1.75 16.38 13.25
N VAL A 48 1.47 15.08 13.11
CA VAL A 48 0.79 14.30 14.16
C VAL A 48 1.75 14.10 15.35
N PRO A 49 1.39 14.55 16.57
CA PRO A 49 2.27 14.49 17.73
C PRO A 49 2.30 13.10 18.38
N LYS A 50 3.34 12.86 19.18
CA LYS A 50 3.43 11.68 20.06
C LYS A 50 2.24 11.65 21.02
N GLY A 51 1.69 10.47 21.24
CA GLY A 51 0.54 10.23 22.12
C GLY A 51 -0.82 10.42 21.45
N SER A 52 -0.86 10.94 20.21
CA SER A 52 -2.10 11.03 19.45
C SER A 52 -2.64 9.66 19.06
N ARG A 53 -3.97 9.60 18.95
CA ARG A 53 -4.72 8.47 18.41
C ARG A 53 -5.57 8.91 17.23
N ILE A 54 -5.50 8.18 16.13
CA ILE A 54 -6.32 8.37 14.93
C ILE A 54 -7.35 7.24 14.85
N ASP A 55 -8.64 7.61 14.78
CA ASP A 55 -9.75 6.67 14.77
C ASP A 55 -10.43 6.61 13.40
N TYR A 56 -10.67 5.41 12.91
CA TYR A 56 -11.47 5.14 11.72
C TYR A 56 -12.66 4.25 12.07
N GLY A 57 -13.80 4.51 11.44
CA GLY A 57 -14.94 3.60 11.45
C GLY A 57 -14.84 2.68 10.24
N PHE A 58 -15.17 1.40 10.43
CA PHE A 58 -15.21 0.41 9.38
C PHE A 58 -16.63 -0.16 9.26
N LYS A 59 -17.12 -0.33 8.04
CA LYS A 59 -18.36 -1.04 7.74
C LYS A 59 -18.09 -2.08 6.67
N SER A 60 -18.68 -3.26 6.82
CA SER A 60 -18.61 -4.33 5.82
C SER A 60 -20.00 -4.89 5.59
N MET A 61 -20.38 -4.95 4.32
CA MET A 61 -21.57 -5.61 3.84
C MET A 61 -21.14 -6.59 2.74
N THR A 62 -21.63 -7.82 2.83
CA THR A 62 -21.45 -8.83 1.79
C THR A 62 -22.79 -9.48 1.54
N LYS A 63 -23.15 -9.67 0.28
CA LYS A 63 -24.39 -10.33 -0.09
C LYS A 63 -24.41 -11.74 0.53
N ASP A 64 -25.53 -12.10 1.11
CA ASP A 64 -25.77 -13.40 1.76
C ASP A 64 -24.88 -13.67 3.00
N ALA A 65 -24.33 -12.62 3.62
CA ALA A 65 -23.59 -12.68 4.88
C ALA A 65 -23.99 -11.54 5.82
N ASP A 66 -23.72 -11.71 7.11
CA ASP A 66 -24.00 -10.69 8.11
C ASP A 66 -23.13 -9.44 7.87
N SER A 67 -23.78 -8.29 7.81
CA SER A 67 -23.09 -7.01 7.82
C SER A 67 -22.57 -6.68 9.22
N PHE A 68 -21.42 -6.02 9.32
CA PHE A 68 -20.90 -5.56 10.60
C PHE A 68 -20.30 -4.17 10.51
N SER A 69 -20.25 -3.50 11.67
CA SER A 69 -19.52 -2.24 11.87
C SER A 69 -18.44 -2.47 12.91
N ASP A 70 -17.30 -1.82 12.74
CA ASP A 70 -16.12 -2.00 13.58
C ASP A 70 -15.30 -0.69 13.62
N SER A 71 -14.16 -0.71 14.32
CA SER A 71 -13.25 0.43 14.39
C SER A 71 -11.79 0.03 14.15
N ILE A 72 -11.00 1.00 13.69
CA ILE A 72 -9.55 0.88 13.55
C ILE A 72 -8.91 2.05 14.30
N GLU A 73 -7.91 1.74 15.12
CA GLU A 73 -7.14 2.69 15.91
C GLU A 73 -5.68 2.69 15.46
N ILE A 74 -5.10 3.87 15.30
CA ILE A 74 -3.66 4.06 15.14
C ILE A 74 -3.16 4.95 16.26
N LYS A 75 -2.22 4.46 17.06
CA LYS A 75 -1.59 5.21 18.13
C LYS A 75 -0.19 5.61 17.74
N VAL A 76 0.14 6.89 17.86
CA VAL A 76 1.50 7.41 17.68
C VAL A 76 2.25 7.25 19.00
N THR A 77 3.11 6.25 19.09
CA THR A 77 3.86 5.94 20.31
C THR A 77 5.15 6.75 20.43
N ASP A 78 5.74 7.17 19.31
CA ASP A 78 6.90 8.05 19.30
C ASP A 78 7.03 8.88 18.02
N VAL A 79 7.74 10.01 18.12
CA VAL A 79 8.13 10.85 16.98
C VAL A 79 9.64 10.79 16.84
N VAL A 80 10.11 9.94 15.93
CA VAL A 80 11.54 9.67 15.74
C VAL A 80 12.23 10.81 14.99
N ALA A 81 11.54 11.39 14.00
CA ALA A 81 11.98 12.54 13.23
C ALA A 81 10.77 13.22 12.57
N GLU A 82 11.00 14.31 11.83
CA GLU A 82 9.97 14.86 10.95
C GLU A 82 9.50 13.78 9.96
N GLY A 83 8.19 13.53 9.92
CA GLY A 83 7.60 12.51 9.05
C GLY A 83 7.86 11.04 9.37
N LYS A 84 8.53 10.75 10.50
CA LYS A 84 8.79 9.39 10.97
C LYS A 84 8.17 9.17 12.33
N ARG A 85 7.31 8.16 12.45
CA ARG A 85 6.61 7.82 13.69
C ARG A 85 6.72 6.35 14.01
N ASP A 86 6.76 6.05 15.30
CA ASP A 86 6.47 4.72 15.80
C ASP A 86 4.97 4.60 16.04
N LEU A 87 4.38 3.48 15.63
CA LEU A 87 2.94 3.30 15.56
C LEU A 87 2.53 1.94 16.11
N GLU A 88 1.43 1.93 16.86
CA GLU A 88 0.70 0.73 17.28
C GLU A 88 -0.72 0.76 16.70
N PHE A 89 -1.31 -0.41 16.53
CA PHE A 89 -2.58 -0.56 15.81
C PHE A 89 -3.54 -1.42 16.61
N ASN A 90 -4.81 -1.01 16.66
CA ASN A 90 -5.93 -1.91 16.94
C ASN A 90 -6.78 -1.98 15.68
N PHE A 91 -6.56 -2.99 14.84
CA PHE A 91 -7.22 -3.10 13.54
C PHE A 91 -8.40 -4.08 13.62
N LEU A 92 -9.62 -3.52 13.64
CA LEU A 92 -10.87 -4.26 13.90
C LEU A 92 -10.88 -4.90 15.30
N THR A 93 -12.05 -5.38 15.74
CA THR A 93 -12.25 -5.85 17.12
C THR A 93 -12.87 -7.25 17.16
N GLY A 94 -12.82 -7.88 18.35
CA GLY A 94 -13.43 -9.18 18.59
C GLY A 94 -12.97 -10.25 17.59
N SER A 95 -13.93 -10.96 16.99
CA SER A 95 -13.66 -12.01 16.00
C SER A 95 -13.09 -11.50 14.68
N HIS A 96 -13.15 -10.19 14.41
CA HIS A 96 -12.60 -9.58 13.20
C HIS A 96 -11.21 -9.01 13.38
N HIS A 97 -10.70 -8.99 14.63
CA HIS A 97 -9.41 -8.40 14.96
C HIS A 97 -8.26 -9.00 14.13
N ILE A 98 -7.37 -8.13 13.67
CA ILE A 98 -6.15 -8.50 12.96
C ILE A 98 -4.98 -7.86 13.69
N ASP A 99 -4.03 -8.72 14.09
CA ASP A 99 -2.80 -8.30 14.74
C ASP A 99 -1.78 -7.85 13.68
N PHE A 100 -1.65 -6.53 13.53
CA PHE A 100 -0.57 -5.93 12.74
C PHE A 100 0.57 -5.54 13.65
N SER A 101 1.78 -5.99 13.31
CA SER A 101 2.99 -5.64 14.06
C SER A 101 3.18 -4.11 14.13
N PRO A 102 3.65 -3.58 15.27
CA PRO A 102 3.98 -2.17 15.40
C PRO A 102 4.94 -1.70 14.31
N ALA A 103 4.71 -0.50 13.77
CA ALA A 103 5.59 0.09 12.78
C ALA A 103 6.63 0.98 13.47
N LYS A 104 7.87 0.92 13.00
CA LYS A 104 9.00 1.68 13.53
C LYS A 104 9.53 2.67 12.50
N ALA A 105 9.73 3.92 12.91
CA ALA A 105 10.21 5.01 12.07
C ALA A 105 9.48 5.10 10.71
N TYR A 106 8.16 4.85 10.71
CA TYR A 106 7.34 4.72 9.52
C TYR A 106 7.00 6.10 8.92
N THR A 107 6.99 6.18 7.59
CA THR A 107 6.58 7.37 6.84
C THR A 107 5.28 7.08 6.08
N GLY A 108 4.34 8.03 6.12
CA GLY A 108 2.98 7.82 5.60
C GLY A 108 2.03 7.24 6.64
N ASN A 109 0.88 6.73 6.21
CA ASN A 109 -0.13 6.15 7.09
C ASN A 109 -0.31 4.64 6.79
N PRO A 110 0.11 3.74 7.70
CA PRO A 110 0.03 2.29 7.49
C PRO A 110 -1.38 1.75 7.24
N VAL A 111 -2.43 2.47 7.64
CA VAL A 111 -3.83 2.02 7.49
C VAL A 111 -4.19 1.67 6.05
N ILE A 112 -3.55 2.36 5.08
CA ILE A 112 -3.73 2.10 3.66
C ILE A 112 -3.26 0.68 3.33
N ILE A 113 -2.05 0.32 3.77
CA ILE A 113 -1.46 -0.99 3.52
C ILE A 113 -2.17 -2.07 4.34
N HIS A 114 -2.51 -1.80 5.61
CA HIS A 114 -3.26 -2.74 6.45
C HIS A 114 -4.64 -3.08 5.86
N PHE A 115 -5.38 -2.07 5.37
CA PHE A 115 -6.65 -2.29 4.68
C PHE A 115 -6.46 -3.20 3.45
N LEU A 116 -5.49 -2.87 2.60
CA LEU A 116 -5.21 -3.63 1.39
C LEU A 116 -4.78 -5.07 1.69
N GLU A 117 -3.89 -5.30 2.64
CA GLU A 117 -3.41 -6.64 3.01
C GLU A 117 -4.51 -7.50 3.63
N ARG A 118 -5.40 -6.89 4.44
CA ARG A 118 -6.59 -7.55 4.97
C ARG A 118 -7.53 -7.99 3.84
N ASP A 119 -7.79 -7.12 2.88
CA ASP A 119 -8.66 -7.42 1.73
C ASP A 119 -8.03 -8.44 0.78
N ILE A 120 -6.73 -8.34 0.50
CA ILE A 120 -5.95 -9.33 -0.26
C ILE A 120 -6.03 -10.72 0.39
N SER A 121 -5.84 -10.78 1.72
CA SER A 121 -5.91 -12.04 2.46
C SER A 121 -7.30 -12.67 2.39
N LYS A 122 -8.36 -11.85 2.46
CA LYS A 122 -9.75 -12.31 2.25
C LYS A 122 -9.98 -12.83 0.84
N MET A 123 -9.55 -12.09 -0.20
CA MET A 123 -9.68 -12.55 -1.59
C MET A 123 -8.96 -13.87 -1.82
N ALA A 124 -7.73 -14.00 -1.33
CA ALA A 124 -6.97 -15.24 -1.42
C ALA A 124 -7.67 -16.40 -0.72
N LYS A 125 -8.13 -16.20 0.52
CA LYS A 125 -8.86 -17.22 1.29
C LYS A 125 -10.15 -17.67 0.59
N ASN A 126 -10.93 -16.72 0.07
CA ASN A 126 -12.25 -17.00 -0.49
C ASN A 126 -12.19 -17.63 -1.90
N SER A 127 -11.14 -17.32 -2.67
CA SER A 127 -11.01 -17.80 -4.05
C SER A 127 -9.99 -18.94 -4.22
N GLY A 128 -9.20 -19.25 -3.19
CA GLY A 128 -8.02 -20.09 -3.32
C GLY A 128 -6.87 -19.45 -4.13
N GLY A 129 -6.96 -18.16 -4.42
CA GLY A 129 -5.98 -17.42 -5.20
C GLY A 129 -4.68 -17.11 -4.46
N ASN A 130 -3.65 -16.73 -5.21
CA ASN A 130 -2.35 -16.38 -4.65
C ASN A 130 -2.33 -14.95 -4.11
N ILE A 131 -1.87 -14.75 -2.86
CA ILE A 131 -1.72 -13.42 -2.23
C ILE A 131 -0.85 -12.48 -3.07
N GLY A 132 0.27 -12.97 -3.59
CA GLY A 132 1.20 -12.20 -4.42
C GLY A 132 0.57 -11.73 -5.73
N PHE A 133 -0.30 -12.55 -6.33
CA PHE A 133 -1.08 -12.13 -7.51
C PHE A 133 -1.94 -10.90 -7.20
N PHE A 134 -2.82 -10.98 -6.20
CA PHE A 134 -3.71 -9.87 -5.84
C PHE A 134 -2.92 -8.61 -5.45
N ARG A 135 -1.88 -8.76 -4.63
CA ARG A 135 -1.00 -7.66 -4.22
C ARG A 135 -0.37 -6.96 -5.42
N ASN A 136 0.18 -7.72 -6.36
CA ASN A 136 0.83 -7.15 -7.54
C ASN A 136 -0.16 -6.41 -8.42
N ARG A 137 -1.37 -6.96 -8.65
CA ARG A 137 -2.39 -6.27 -9.46
C ARG A 137 -2.86 -4.97 -8.84
N ILE A 138 -3.10 -4.97 -7.52
CA ILE A 138 -3.46 -3.75 -6.80
C ILE A 138 -2.33 -2.72 -6.91
N ARG A 139 -1.09 -3.12 -6.61
CA ARG A 139 0.09 -2.23 -6.70
C ARG A 139 0.26 -1.65 -8.10
N ASP A 140 0.18 -2.47 -9.13
CA ASP A 140 0.38 -2.06 -10.52
C ASP A 140 -0.75 -1.13 -11.02
N SER A 141 -1.98 -1.31 -10.53
CA SER A 141 -3.12 -0.47 -10.92
C SER A 141 -2.97 1.00 -10.52
N PHE A 142 -2.17 1.31 -9.49
CA PHE A 142 -1.85 2.70 -9.14
C PHE A 142 -0.95 3.40 -10.17
N ALA A 143 -0.27 2.67 -11.05
CA ALA A 143 0.50 3.29 -12.14
C ALA A 143 -0.41 3.87 -13.23
N LYS A 144 -1.63 3.35 -13.37
CA LYS A 144 -2.66 3.80 -14.32
C LYS A 144 -4.03 3.80 -13.64
N PRO A 145 -4.26 4.70 -12.67
CA PRO A 145 -5.54 4.76 -11.98
C PRO A 145 -6.66 5.13 -12.95
N MET A 146 -7.86 4.63 -12.68
CA MET A 146 -9.06 4.96 -13.46
C MET A 146 -9.46 6.42 -13.28
N VAL A 147 -9.30 6.96 -12.06
CA VAL A 147 -9.60 8.35 -11.72
C VAL A 147 -8.49 8.90 -10.82
N VAL A 148 -8.08 10.13 -11.09
CA VAL A 148 -7.39 11.03 -10.15
C VAL A 148 -8.00 12.40 -10.34
N ARG A 149 -8.69 12.92 -9.32
CA ARG A 149 -9.32 14.24 -9.40
C ARG A 149 -9.46 14.89 -8.04
N GLU A 150 -9.56 16.21 -8.04
CA GLU A 150 -9.96 16.98 -6.86
C GLU A 150 -11.46 16.81 -6.62
N ILE A 151 -11.83 16.69 -5.35
CA ILE A 151 -13.22 16.63 -4.88
C ILE A 151 -13.38 17.47 -3.61
N ASP A 152 -14.61 17.92 -3.35
CA ASP A 152 -15.00 18.43 -2.05
C ASP A 152 -15.86 17.39 -1.32
N PHE A 153 -15.64 17.26 -0.01
CA PHE A 153 -16.42 16.40 0.86
C PHE A 153 -16.68 17.07 2.22
N ASN A 154 -17.66 16.56 2.96
CA ASN A 154 -17.99 17.09 4.28
C ASN A 154 -17.25 16.30 5.38
N LEU A 155 -16.56 17.02 6.26
CA LEU A 155 -16.00 16.49 7.50
C LEU A 155 -16.46 17.35 8.66
N ASN A 156 -17.22 16.75 9.59
CA ASN A 156 -17.73 17.41 10.79
C ASN A 156 -18.48 18.73 10.50
N GLY A 157 -19.27 18.75 9.42
CA GLY A 157 -20.05 19.92 9.00
C GLY A 157 -19.28 20.91 8.12
N LYS A 158 -17.97 20.74 7.94
CA LYS A 158 -17.11 21.61 7.12
C LYS A 158 -16.86 21.00 5.75
N ALA A 159 -16.99 21.80 4.69
CA ALA A 159 -16.53 21.44 3.35
C ALA A 159 -14.99 21.44 3.30
N ILE A 160 -14.42 20.33 2.85
CA ILE A 160 -12.98 20.10 2.78
C ILE A 160 -12.65 19.55 1.38
N SER A 161 -11.62 20.12 0.76
CA SER A 161 -11.09 19.63 -0.51
C SER A 161 -10.12 18.48 -0.29
N GLY A 162 -10.09 17.55 -1.23
CA GLY A 162 -9.18 16.41 -1.25
C GLY A 162 -9.00 15.83 -2.63
N THR A 163 -8.19 14.78 -2.71
CA THR A 163 -7.92 14.05 -3.95
C THR A 163 -8.58 12.68 -3.88
N GLU A 164 -9.45 12.39 -4.85
CA GLU A 164 -10.00 11.06 -5.09
C GLU A 164 -9.08 10.29 -6.05
N ILE A 165 -8.75 9.06 -5.68
CA ILE A 165 -8.08 8.08 -6.54
C ILE A 165 -8.96 6.86 -6.65
N VAL A 166 -9.26 6.42 -7.88
CA VAL A 166 -9.99 5.18 -8.12
C VAL A 166 -9.16 4.22 -8.95
N ILE A 167 -9.06 2.96 -8.52
CA ILE A 167 -8.38 1.88 -9.24
C ILE A 167 -9.32 0.68 -9.45
N THR A 168 -9.10 -0.02 -10.56
CA THR A 168 -9.83 -1.23 -10.96
C THR A 168 -8.82 -2.35 -11.30
N PRO A 169 -8.25 -3.03 -10.28
CA PRO A 169 -7.02 -3.81 -10.47
C PRO A 169 -7.14 -5.00 -11.42
N PHE A 170 -8.35 -5.54 -11.60
CA PHE A 170 -8.57 -6.81 -12.27
C PHE A 170 -9.27 -6.71 -13.62
N VAL A 171 -9.87 -5.56 -13.97
CA VAL A 171 -10.67 -5.39 -15.20
C VAL A 171 -9.87 -5.69 -16.48
N ALA A 172 -8.59 -5.31 -16.51
CA ALA A 172 -7.72 -5.51 -17.67
C ALA A 172 -6.77 -6.72 -17.53
N ASP A 173 -6.98 -7.58 -16.53
CA ASP A 173 -6.08 -8.70 -16.25
C ASP A 173 -6.55 -9.97 -17.00
N PRO A 174 -5.71 -10.57 -17.87
CA PRO A 174 -6.07 -11.78 -18.61
C PRO A 174 -6.34 -13.00 -17.72
N TYR A 175 -5.92 -12.97 -16.46
CA TYR A 175 -6.16 -14.04 -15.49
C TYR A 175 -7.30 -13.74 -14.51
N ALA A 176 -8.00 -12.60 -14.63
CA ALA A 176 -9.06 -12.22 -13.70
C ALA A 176 -10.28 -13.17 -13.76
N GLU A 177 -10.51 -13.83 -14.89
CA GLU A 177 -11.57 -14.85 -15.05
C GLU A 177 -11.43 -16.02 -14.07
N ASN A 178 -10.22 -16.28 -13.54
CA ASN A 178 -10.02 -17.28 -12.48
C ASN A 178 -10.64 -16.84 -11.14
N TYR A 179 -10.96 -15.55 -11.01
CA TYR A 179 -11.43 -14.89 -9.80
C TYR A 179 -12.68 -14.06 -10.08
N LYS A 180 -13.66 -14.65 -10.79
CA LYS A 180 -14.86 -13.98 -11.35
C LYS A 180 -15.51 -12.95 -10.43
N LEU A 181 -15.68 -13.30 -9.15
CA LEU A 181 -16.26 -12.40 -8.14
C LEU A 181 -15.54 -11.04 -8.07
N TYR A 182 -14.23 -10.99 -8.29
CA TYR A 182 -13.42 -9.79 -8.08
C TYR A 182 -13.06 -9.04 -9.37
N VAL A 183 -13.47 -9.51 -10.55
CA VAL A 183 -13.11 -8.90 -11.84
C VAL A 183 -13.43 -7.40 -11.86
N ASN A 184 -14.64 -7.06 -11.41
CA ASN A 184 -15.14 -5.67 -11.38
C ASN A 184 -14.87 -4.96 -10.05
N LYS A 185 -13.99 -5.49 -9.19
CA LYS A 185 -13.65 -4.87 -7.92
C LYS A 185 -12.97 -3.52 -8.15
N ARG A 186 -13.50 -2.49 -7.48
CA ARG A 186 -12.96 -1.14 -7.45
C ARG A 186 -12.52 -0.74 -6.04
N TYR A 187 -11.52 0.14 -5.98
CA TYR A 187 -11.11 0.81 -4.76
C TYR A 187 -11.13 2.31 -5.01
N GLU A 188 -11.65 3.05 -4.05
CA GLU A 188 -11.71 4.50 -4.02
C GLU A 188 -11.01 4.97 -2.75
N PHE A 189 -10.03 5.84 -2.93
CA PHE A 189 -9.27 6.46 -1.85
C PHE A 189 -9.52 7.95 -1.89
N ILE A 190 -9.82 8.53 -0.74
CA ILE A 190 -9.93 9.99 -0.59
C ILE A 190 -8.85 10.45 0.39
N PHE A 191 -7.97 11.31 -0.10
CA PHE A 191 -6.89 11.93 0.67
C PHE A 191 -7.16 13.42 0.87
N SER A 192 -6.70 13.97 1.99
CA SER A 192 -6.70 15.43 2.20
C SER A 192 -5.67 15.82 3.24
N ASP A 193 -4.91 16.89 2.97
CA ASP A 193 -3.97 17.47 3.94
C ASP A 193 -4.68 18.12 5.14
N GLN A 194 -6.00 18.32 5.05
CA GLN A 194 -6.83 18.83 6.14
C GLN A 194 -7.33 17.70 7.07
N VAL A 195 -7.06 16.44 6.73
CA VAL A 195 -7.37 15.27 7.57
C VAL A 195 -6.11 14.84 8.30
N PRO A 196 -6.11 14.79 9.65
CA PRO A 196 -4.99 14.24 10.41
C PRO A 196 -4.68 12.80 9.98
N GLY A 197 -3.45 12.55 9.55
CA GLY A 197 -3.07 11.25 8.98
C GLY A 197 -3.44 11.08 7.50
N GLY A 198 -3.85 12.15 6.82
CA GLY A 198 -3.91 12.29 5.35
C GLY A 198 -4.97 11.47 4.61
N VAL A 199 -5.59 10.48 5.28
CA VAL A 199 -6.54 9.53 4.70
C VAL A 199 -7.93 9.82 5.25
N TYR A 200 -8.85 10.25 4.40
CA TYR A 200 -10.26 10.43 4.77
C TYR A 200 -11.04 9.12 4.64
N ARG A 201 -10.92 8.44 3.49
CA ARG A 201 -11.74 7.27 3.19
C ARG A 201 -11.01 6.26 2.32
N ILE A 202 -11.24 4.97 2.60
CA ILE A 202 -10.94 3.88 1.68
C ILE A 202 -12.23 3.07 1.52
N HIS A 203 -12.75 3.02 0.30
CA HIS A 203 -13.98 2.32 -0.05
C HIS A 203 -13.69 1.28 -1.11
N THR A 204 -14.07 0.02 -0.90
CA THR A 204 -14.04 -1.01 -1.94
C THR A 204 -15.42 -1.56 -2.22
N LYS A 205 -15.67 -1.82 -3.50
CA LYS A 205 -16.92 -2.37 -3.99
C LYS A 205 -16.67 -3.48 -4.99
N VAL A 206 -17.49 -4.52 -4.90
CA VAL A 206 -17.70 -5.52 -5.94
C VAL A 206 -19.14 -5.39 -6.40
N PRO A 207 -19.40 -4.84 -7.60
CA PRO A 207 -20.75 -4.83 -8.16
C PRO A 207 -21.18 -6.25 -8.57
N SER A 208 -22.49 -6.49 -8.65
CA SER A 208 -23.03 -7.68 -9.31
C SER A 208 -22.92 -7.57 -10.82
N ASP A 209 -23.04 -8.70 -11.51
CA ASP A 209 -22.96 -8.75 -12.98
C ASP A 209 -24.07 -7.94 -13.67
N SER A 210 -25.23 -7.75 -13.03
CA SER A 210 -26.31 -6.91 -13.54
C SER A 210 -26.10 -5.42 -13.27
N GLY A 211 -25.12 -5.04 -12.44
CA GLY A 211 -24.83 -3.65 -12.06
C GLY A 211 -25.80 -3.03 -11.04
N ASP A 212 -26.99 -3.62 -10.85
CA ASP A 212 -28.06 -3.07 -10.00
C ASP A 212 -27.89 -3.35 -8.50
N SER A 213 -26.92 -4.18 -8.12
CA SER A 213 -26.66 -4.55 -6.73
C SER A 213 -25.18 -4.67 -6.42
N VAL A 214 -24.82 -4.58 -5.13
CA VAL A 214 -23.44 -4.70 -4.66
C VAL A 214 -23.27 -6.03 -3.94
N LEU A 215 -22.29 -6.82 -4.37
CA LEU A 215 -21.96 -8.12 -3.77
C LEU A 215 -21.10 -7.95 -2.52
N ILE A 216 -20.16 -7.00 -2.54
CA ILE A 216 -19.30 -6.67 -1.40
C ILE A 216 -19.14 -5.15 -1.36
N ASP A 217 -19.39 -4.54 -0.21
CA ASP A 217 -19.21 -3.12 0.06
C ASP A 217 -18.47 -2.98 1.39
N GLU A 218 -17.27 -2.42 1.38
CA GLU A 218 -16.50 -2.19 2.60
C GLU A 218 -15.92 -0.79 2.63
N ASP A 219 -16.22 -0.07 3.71
CA ASP A 219 -16.01 1.36 3.82
C ASP A 219 -15.29 1.69 5.12
N MET A 220 -14.09 2.26 5.00
CA MET A 220 -13.30 2.78 6.10
C MET A 220 -13.27 4.30 6.02
N ILE A 221 -13.77 4.99 7.05
CA ILE A 221 -13.88 6.46 7.08
C ILE A 221 -13.21 6.99 8.34
N PHE A 222 -12.38 8.02 8.17
CA PHE A 222 -11.81 8.80 9.27
C PHE A 222 -12.91 9.38 10.16
N ARG A 223 -12.76 9.23 11.48
CA ARG A 223 -13.69 9.77 12.47
C ARG A 223 -13.13 11.00 13.13
N GLN A 224 -11.96 10.86 13.74
CA GLN A 224 -11.37 11.89 14.58
C GLN A 224 -9.90 11.59 14.86
N ILE A 225 -9.22 12.60 15.38
CA ILE A 225 -7.95 12.46 16.08
C ILE A 225 -8.16 12.86 17.54
N THR A 226 -7.69 12.03 18.47
CA THR A 226 -7.56 12.38 19.88
C THR A 226 -6.12 12.84 20.13
N PRO A 227 -5.86 14.08 20.56
CA PRO A 227 -4.53 14.53 20.94
C PRO A 227 -3.98 13.75 22.15
N ALA A 228 -2.65 13.82 22.34
CA ALA A 228 -2.05 13.37 23.59
C ALA A 228 -2.58 14.21 24.76
N ILE A 229 -2.81 13.55 25.90
CA ILE A 229 -3.10 14.19 27.19
C ILE A 229 -1.78 14.64 27.81
#